data_AF-A0A319D685-F1
#
_entry.id   AF-A0A319D685-F1
#
_cell.length_a   1.000
_cell.length_b   1.000
_cell.length_c   1.000
_cell.angle_alpha   90.00
_cell.angle_beta   90.00
_cell.angle_gamma   90.00
#
_symmetry.space_group_name_H-M   'P 1'
#
loop_
_entity.id
_entity.type
_entity.pdbx_description
1 polymer ?
#
loop_
_entity_poly.entity_id
_entity_poly.type
_entity_poly.pdbx_seq_one_letter_code
_entity_poly.pdbx_strand_id
1 'polypeptide(L)'
;MEIPPEDTPSGWTNDPNRLSRAFQPDSGEIYLARCHGLEDIGVLFLNTSDSGEMGYIITSGNHYYIGDLMSDHIFEITKPCTLPEIARVIAAEGESELRCRKVKFVEWIPWEPQEVVEGPSLFVPPPNPPS
;
A
#
# COMPACT_ATOMS: atom_id res chain seq x y z
N MET A 1 11.85 10.65 6.45
CA MET A 1 12.25 10.27 7.81
C MET A 1 13.04 8.98 7.68
N GLU A 2 14.27 8.94 8.19
CA GLU A 2 15.12 7.76 8.13
C GLU A 2 15.39 7.29 9.56
N ILE A 3 15.24 5.98 9.80
CA ILE A 3 15.64 5.33 11.04
C ILE A 3 17.09 4.85 10.82
N PRO A 4 18.05 5.21 11.69
CA PRO A 4 19.41 4.68 11.58
C PRO A 4 19.41 3.15 11.66
N PRO A 5 20.33 2.45 10.99
CA PRO A 5 20.43 0.99 11.07
C PRO A 5 20.54 0.46 12.51
N GLU A 6 21.19 1.21 13.42
CA GLU A 6 21.27 0.85 14.85
C GLU A 6 19.93 0.88 15.61
N ASP A 7 18.94 1.61 15.10
CA ASP A 7 17.61 1.74 15.69
C ASP A 7 16.57 0.82 15.01
N THR A 8 17.00 0.02 14.04
CA THR A 8 16.14 -0.96 13.38
C THR A 8 15.88 -2.15 14.30
N PRO A 9 14.61 -2.54 14.52
CA PRO A 9 14.29 -3.68 15.39
C PRO A 9 14.91 -4.98 14.89
N SER A 10 15.30 -5.86 15.82
CA SER A 10 15.80 -7.19 15.46
C SER A 10 14.75 -7.96 14.65
N GLY A 11 15.17 -8.61 13.57
CA GLY A 11 14.26 -9.32 12.65
C GLY A 11 13.56 -8.42 11.64
N TRP A 12 13.90 -7.12 11.60
CA TRP A 12 13.40 -6.16 10.63
C TRP A 12 14.56 -5.53 9.84
N THR A 13 14.26 -4.99 8.67
CA THR A 13 15.20 -4.25 7.84
C THR A 13 14.55 -3.01 7.24
N ASN A 14 15.34 -1.95 7.14
CA ASN A 14 15.02 -0.73 6.40
C ASN A 14 16.01 -0.51 5.23
N ASP A 15 16.75 -1.55 4.81
CA ASP A 15 17.68 -1.47 3.68
C ASP A 15 16.90 -1.13 2.40
N PRO A 16 17.14 0.04 1.77
CA PRO A 16 16.39 0.47 0.60
C PRO A 16 16.40 -0.56 -0.54
N ASN A 17 17.49 -1.30 -0.72
CA ASN A 17 17.59 -2.30 -1.79
C ASN A 17 16.67 -3.50 -1.56
N ARG A 18 16.48 -3.88 -0.28
CA ARG A 18 15.54 -4.94 0.09
C ARG A 18 14.10 -4.47 -0.03
N LEU A 19 13.81 -3.27 0.44
CA LEU A 19 12.48 -2.67 0.36
C LEU A 19 12.04 -2.52 -1.11
N SER A 20 12.89 -1.97 -1.97
CA SER A 20 12.58 -1.77 -3.39
C SER A 20 12.36 -3.07 -4.17
N ARG A 21 13.02 -4.16 -3.74
CA ARG A 21 12.87 -5.46 -4.37
C ARG A 21 11.55 -6.13 -3.99
N ALA A 22 11.12 -5.96 -2.74
CA ALA A 22 9.87 -6.52 -2.21
C ALA A 22 8.64 -5.74 -2.67
N PHE A 23 8.71 -4.41 -2.74
CA PHE A 23 7.58 -3.55 -3.10
C PHE A 23 7.88 -2.79 -4.40
N GLN A 24 7.69 -3.48 -5.52
CA GLN A 24 7.75 -2.88 -6.83
C GLN A 24 6.42 -2.20 -7.17
N PRO A 25 6.38 -1.17 -8.04
CA PRO A 25 5.15 -0.45 -8.36
C PRO A 25 3.98 -1.32 -8.86
N ASP A 26 4.28 -2.49 -9.41
CA ASP A 26 3.36 -3.51 -9.92
C ASP A 26 3.26 -4.75 -9.02
N SER A 27 3.81 -4.70 -7.80
CA SER A 27 3.76 -5.81 -6.86
C SER A 27 2.36 -5.99 -6.26
N GLY A 28 2.08 -7.22 -5.80
CA GLY A 28 0.80 -7.56 -5.17
C GLY A 28 0.55 -6.75 -3.90
N GLU A 29 1.60 -6.35 -3.19
CA GLU A 29 1.53 -5.58 -1.96
C GLU A 29 1.12 -4.12 -2.22
N ILE A 30 1.65 -3.51 -3.29
CA ILE A 30 1.21 -2.17 -3.72
C ILE A 30 -0.24 -2.23 -4.21
N TYR A 31 -0.60 -3.26 -4.95
CA TYR A 31 -1.99 -3.50 -5.35
C TYR A 31 -2.91 -3.67 -4.14
N LEU A 32 -2.52 -4.45 -3.14
CA LEU A 32 -3.28 -4.66 -1.92
C LEU A 32 -3.45 -3.34 -1.15
N ALA A 33 -2.38 -2.56 -0.98
CA ALA A 33 -2.46 -1.25 -0.34
C ALA A 33 -3.45 -0.31 -1.05
N ARG A 34 -3.48 -0.32 -2.39
CA ARG A 34 -4.50 0.41 -3.18
C ARG A 34 -5.92 -0.13 -2.98
N CYS A 35 -6.08 -1.44 -2.84
CA CYS A 35 -7.35 -2.08 -2.42
C CYS A 35 -7.75 -1.72 -0.98
N HIS A 36 -6.93 -0.98 -0.24
CA HIS A 36 -7.29 -0.40 1.06
C HIS A 36 -7.41 1.13 1.00
N GLY A 37 -7.45 1.70 -0.21
CA GLY A 37 -7.55 3.14 -0.46
C GLY A 37 -6.27 3.91 -0.13
N LEU A 38 -5.12 3.23 -0.03
CA LEU A 38 -3.83 3.87 0.23
C LEU A 38 -3.19 4.33 -1.07
N GLU A 39 -2.67 5.55 -1.05
CA GLU A 39 -1.95 6.19 -2.16
C GLU A 39 -0.57 6.65 -1.69
N ASP A 40 0.33 7.02 -2.61
CA ASP A 40 1.69 7.51 -2.29
C ASP A 40 2.44 6.63 -1.28
N ILE A 41 2.40 5.31 -1.51
CA ILE A 41 2.89 4.30 -0.57
C ILE A 41 4.41 4.34 -0.48
N GLY A 42 4.92 4.59 0.73
CA GLY A 42 6.33 4.42 1.08
C GLY A 42 6.53 3.22 1.99
N VAL A 43 7.50 2.35 1.70
CA VAL A 43 7.84 1.21 2.56
C VAL A 43 8.94 1.61 3.53
N LEU A 44 8.78 1.26 4.80
CA LEU A 44 9.65 1.70 5.87
C LEU A 44 10.39 0.55 6.54
N PHE A 45 9.69 -0.57 6.77
CA PHE A 45 10.30 -1.78 7.31
C PHE A 45 9.74 -3.03 6.64
N LEU A 46 10.58 -4.07 6.62
CA LEU A 46 10.23 -5.41 6.16
C LEU A 46 10.87 -6.42 7.13
N ASN A 47 10.16 -7.50 7.45
CA ASN A 47 10.77 -8.59 8.20
C ASN A 47 11.91 -9.25 7.42
N THR A 48 12.98 -9.60 8.11
CA THR A 48 14.08 -10.33 7.50
C THR A 48 13.74 -11.82 7.40
N SER A 49 14.23 -12.50 6.36
CA SER A 49 13.89 -13.92 6.11
C SER A 49 14.26 -14.87 7.27
N ASP A 50 15.24 -14.49 8.09
CA ASP A 50 15.67 -15.21 9.29
C ASP A 50 14.70 -15.08 10.46
N SER A 51 13.81 -14.07 10.45
CA SER A 51 12.78 -13.93 11.48
C SER A 51 11.67 -14.99 11.37
N GLY A 52 11.47 -15.56 10.18
CA GLY A 52 10.34 -16.45 9.87
C GLY A 52 9.00 -15.74 9.71
N GLU A 53 8.93 -14.44 10.01
CA GLU A 53 7.77 -13.57 9.84
C GLU A 53 7.81 -12.88 8.47
N MET A 54 6.64 -12.51 7.95
CA MET A 54 6.49 -11.84 6.65
C MET A 54 5.78 -10.48 6.78
N GLY A 55 5.92 -9.84 7.94
CA GLY A 55 5.38 -8.51 8.21
C GLY A 55 6.11 -7.39 7.49
N TYR A 56 5.39 -6.28 7.29
CA TYR A 56 5.91 -5.05 6.71
C TYR A 56 5.24 -3.82 7.32
N ILE A 57 5.94 -2.68 7.27
CA ILE A 57 5.42 -1.38 7.66
C ILE A 57 5.52 -0.42 6.49
N ILE A 58 4.41 0.22 6.16
CA ILE A 58 4.29 1.24 5.11
C ILE A 58 3.79 2.57 5.68
N THR A 59 3.95 3.63 4.90
CA THR A 59 3.36 4.93 5.13
C THR A 59 2.56 5.38 3.92
N SER A 60 1.48 6.10 4.18
CA SER A 60 0.66 6.77 3.19
C SER A 60 0.17 8.07 3.81
N GLY A 61 0.44 9.20 3.15
CA GLY A 61 0.27 10.53 3.73
C GLY A 61 1.05 10.68 5.04
N ASN A 62 0.33 10.97 6.14
CA ASN A 62 0.91 11.17 7.48
C ASN A 62 0.67 9.99 8.43
N HIS A 63 0.28 8.84 7.89
CA HIS A 63 -0.10 7.66 8.67
C HIS A 63 0.87 6.50 8.42
N TYR A 64 0.89 5.57 9.38
CA TYR A 64 1.69 4.35 9.33
C TYR A 64 0.77 3.14 9.38
N TYR A 65 1.15 2.09 8.65
CA TYR A 65 0.36 0.89 8.52
C TYR A 65 1.25 -0.34 8.65
N ILE A 66 0.70 -1.40 9.22
CA ILE A 66 1.32 -2.72 9.30
C ILE A 66 0.47 -3.72 8.53
N GLY A 67 1.15 -4.62 7.83
CA GLY A 67 0.54 -5.73 7.11
C GLY A 67 1.47 -6.92 7.09
N ASP A 68 0.98 -8.03 6.55
CA ASP A 68 1.73 -9.27 6.39
C ASP A 68 1.58 -9.77 4.95
N LEU A 69 2.66 -10.26 4.35
CA LEU A 69 2.68 -10.68 2.94
C LEU A 69 1.75 -11.88 2.66
N MET A 70 1.33 -12.63 3.68
CA MET A 70 0.41 -13.76 3.58
C MET A 70 -1.04 -13.37 3.92
N SER A 71 -1.31 -12.09 4.18
CA SER A 71 -2.63 -11.59 4.59
C SER A 71 -3.14 -10.46 3.70
N ASP A 72 -4.43 -10.51 3.35
CA ASP A 72 -5.12 -9.41 2.65
C ASP A 72 -5.54 -8.26 3.59
N HIS A 73 -4.99 -8.23 4.81
CA HIS A 73 -5.36 -7.26 5.84
C HIS A 73 -4.24 -6.26 6.08
N ILE A 74 -4.60 -4.99 6.01
CA ILE A 74 -3.76 -3.87 6.41
C ILE A 74 -4.39 -3.21 7.62
N PHE A 75 -3.56 -2.85 8.58
CA PHE A 75 -3.97 -2.15 9.78
C PHE A 75 -3.24 -0.83 9.90
N GLU A 76 -3.96 0.25 10.19
CA GLU A 76 -3.35 1.53 10.52
C GLU A 76 -2.89 1.51 11.97
N ILE A 77 -1.63 1.88 12.19
CA ILE A 77 -1.04 2.04 13.51
C ILE A 77 -1.54 3.38 14.08
N THR A 78 -2.43 3.28 15.06
CA THR A 78 -3.04 4.44 15.73
C THR A 78 -2.25 4.91 16.94
N LYS A 79 -1.43 4.03 17.54
CA LYS A 79 -0.41 4.37 18.54
C LYS A 79 0.75 3.36 18.51
N PRO A 80 2.00 3.83 18.59
CA PRO A 80 2.43 5.24 18.51
C PRO A 80 2.29 5.80 17.07
N CYS A 81 2.28 7.13 16.93
CA CYS A 81 2.02 7.80 15.65
C CYS A 81 3.29 8.32 14.96
N THR A 82 4.48 7.91 15.42
CA THR A 82 5.76 8.32 14.84
C THR A 82 6.64 7.12 14.56
N LEU A 83 7.37 7.13 13.45
CA LEU A 83 8.21 6.01 13.05
C LEU A 83 9.24 5.59 14.12
N PRO A 84 9.95 6.51 14.82
CA PRO A 84 10.91 6.12 15.85
C PRO A 84 10.25 5.46 17.06
N GLU A 85 9.07 5.91 17.46
CA GLU A 85 8.34 5.28 18.57
C GLU A 85 7.79 3.90 18.16
N ILE A 86 7.33 3.75 16.91
CA ILE A 86 6.89 2.47 16.37
C ILE A 86 8.06 1.47 16.41
N ALA A 87 9.23 1.86 15.90
CA ALA A 87 10.43 1.03 15.94
C ALA A 87 10.80 0.65 17.38
N ARG A 88 10.74 1.59 18.33
CA ARG A 88 11.02 1.30 19.75
C ARG A 88 10.05 0.28 20.35
N VAL A 89 8.75 0.40 20.09
CA VAL A 89 7.75 -0.56 20.61
C VAL A 89 8.00 -1.94 20.03
N ILE A 90 8.25 -2.05 18.72
CA ILE A 90 8.56 -3.32 18.07
C ILE A 90 9.83 -3.93 18.66
N ALA A 91 10.87 -3.13 18.88
CA ALA A 91 12.15 -3.61 19.42
C ALA A 91 12.05 -4.07 20.88
N ALA A 92 11.21 -3.43 21.68
CA ALA A 92 11.08 -3.71 23.11
C ALA A 92 10.06 -4.81 23.44
N GLU A 93 8.93 -4.82 22.73
CA GLU A 93 7.74 -5.59 23.12
C GLU A 93 7.14 -6.41 21.96
N GLY A 94 7.54 -6.13 20.72
CA GLY A 94 7.03 -6.77 19.52
C GLY A 94 5.88 -6.00 18.85
N GLU A 95 5.51 -6.43 17.64
CA GLU A 95 4.49 -5.76 16.83
C GLU A 95 3.07 -5.87 17.40
N SER A 96 2.80 -6.89 18.23
CA SER A 96 1.48 -7.11 18.85
C SER A 96 1.07 -6.00 19.81
N GLU A 97 2.03 -5.24 20.34
CA GLU A 97 1.78 -4.11 21.23
C GLU A 97 1.44 -2.80 20.48
N LEU A 98 1.51 -2.81 19.14
CA LEU A 98 1.03 -1.69 18.34
C LEU A 98 -0.50 -1.60 18.42
N ARG A 99 -1.01 -0.42 18.76
CA ARG A 99 -2.45 -0.20 18.74
C ARG A 99 -2.91 0.05 17.32
N CYS A 100 -3.60 -0.92 16.76
CA CYS A 100 -3.98 -0.92 15.36
C CYS A 100 -5.50 -0.78 15.15
N ARG A 101 -5.91 -0.22 14.01
CA ARG A 101 -7.27 -0.30 13.49
C ARG A 101 -7.26 -0.93 12.10
N LYS A 102 -8.19 -1.85 11.84
CA LYS A 102 -8.31 -2.51 10.53
C LYS A 102 -8.72 -1.49 9.48
N VAL A 103 -7.97 -1.42 8.38
CA VAL A 103 -8.35 -0.62 7.20
C VAL A 103 -9.38 -1.39 6.40
N LYS A 104 -10.35 -0.68 5.84
CA LYS A 104 -11.40 -1.30 5.03
C LYS A 104 -10.85 -1.64 3.66
N PHE A 105 -11.17 -2.84 3.21
CA PHE A 105 -11.02 -3.19 1.81
C PHE A 105 -12.00 -2.34 0.99
N VAL A 106 -11.45 -1.59 0.04
CA VAL A 106 -12.13 -0.85 -0.99
C VAL A 106 -11.75 -1.54 -2.29
N GLU A 107 -12.68 -2.21 -2.94
CA GLU A 107 -12.41 -2.85 -4.23
C GLU A 107 -11.75 -1.83 -5.18
N TRP A 108 -10.46 -2.02 -5.47
CA TRP A 108 -9.72 -1.12 -6.35
C TRP A 108 -10.06 -1.52 -7.77
N ILE A 109 -10.98 -0.77 -8.38
CA ILE A 109 -11.28 -0.88 -9.80
C ILE A 109 -10.27 0.03 -10.50
N PRO A 110 -9.31 -0.50 -11.29
CA PRO A 110 -8.50 0.35 -12.15
C PRO A 110 -9.46 1.21 -12.95
N TRP A 111 -9.24 2.53 -12.97
CA TRP A 111 -9.95 3.38 -13.92
C TRP A 111 -9.57 2.91 -15.32
N GLU A 112 -10.38 2.02 -15.91
CA GLU A 112 -10.41 1.87 -17.34
C GLU A 112 -10.98 3.20 -17.84
N PRO A 113 -10.28 3.94 -18.71
CA PRO A 113 -10.98 4.96 -19.48
C PRO A 113 -12.13 4.21 -20.14
N GLN A 114 -13.38 4.55 -19.81
CA GLN A 114 -14.50 4.08 -20.61
C GLN A 114 -14.12 4.45 -22.04
N GLU A 115 -13.89 3.44 -22.89
CA GLU A 115 -13.95 3.67 -24.31
C GLU A 115 -15.31 4.33 -24.51
N VAL A 116 -15.29 5.61 -24.87
CA VAL A 116 -16.46 6.26 -25.41
C VAL A 116 -16.69 5.49 -26.70
N VAL A 117 -17.52 4.47 -26.62
CA VAL A 117 -18.02 3.78 -27.79
C VAL A 117 -18.78 4.88 -28.52
N GLU A 118 -18.17 5.48 -29.53
CA GLU A 118 -18.90 6.25 -30.52
C GLU A 118 -19.93 5.28 -31.09
N GLY A 119 -21.13 5.30 -30.52
CA GLY A 119 -22.29 4.68 -31.14
C GLY A 119 -22.37 5.20 -32.57
N PRO A 120 -22.76 4.36 -33.54
CA PRO A 120 -22.75 4.74 -34.94
C PRO A 120 -23.49 6.06 -35.11
N SER A 121 -22.77 7.08 -35.57
CA SER A 121 -23.34 8.36 -35.98
C SER A 121 -24.39 8.06 -37.04
N LEU A 122 -25.67 8.03 -36.63
CA LEU A 122 -26.82 8.03 -37.54
C LEU A 122 -26.94 9.43 -38.13
N PHE A 123 -25.94 9.83 -38.91
CA PHE A 123 -26.08 10.99 -39.77
C PHE A 123 -26.94 10.56 -40.96
N VAL A 124 -28.25 10.83 -40.85
CA VAL A 124 -29.17 10.68 -41.97
C VAL A 124 -29.03 11.94 -42.83
N PRO A 125 -28.51 11.85 -44.08
CA PRO A 125 -28.50 13.01 -44.95
C PRO A 125 -29.95 13.44 -45.25
N PRO A 126 -30.24 14.74 -45.38
CA PRO A 126 -31.59 15.22 -45.68
C PRO A 126 -32.04 14.69 -47.05
N PRO A 127 -33.34 14.37 -47.23
CA PRO A 127 -33.84 13.87 -48.49
C PRO A 127 -33.65 14.92 -49.60
N ASN A 128 -33.20 14.47 -50.77
CA ASN A 128 -33.02 15.32 -51.95
C ASN A 128 -34.33 16.04 -52.30
N PRO A 129 -34.27 17.32 -52.71
CA PRO A 129 -35.45 18.04 -53.16
C PRO A 129 -35.98 17.42 -54.48
N PRO A 130 -37.31 17.41 -54.68
CA PRO A 130 -37.92 16.85 -55.89
C PRO A 130 -37.55 17.67 -57.14
N SER A 131 -37.32 16.94 -58.23
CA SER A 131 -36.98 17.46 -59.57
C SER A 131 -38.04 18.37 -60.19
#